data_AF-A0A960YYZ3-F1
#
_entry.id   AF-A0A960YYZ3-F1
#
_cell.length_a   1.000
_cell.length_b   1.000
_cell.length_c   1.000
_cell.angle_alpha   90.00
_cell.angle_beta   90.00
_cell.angle_gamma   90.00
#
_symmetry.space_group_name_H-M   'P 1'
#
loop_
_entity.id
_entity.type
_entity.pdbx_description
1 polymer ?
#
loop_
_entity_poly.entity_id
_entity_poly.type
_entity_poly.pdbx_seq_one_letter_code
_entity_poly.pdbx_strand_id
1 'polypeptide(L)' 'MNKGGFSWRRFLGISAYKARISRKIGIPLTRSGRQRKLGAFIEKIILGLLGIRR' A
#
# COMPACT_ATOMS: atom_id res chain seq x y z
N MET A 1 -7.11 -18.86 -3.25
CA MET A 1 -6.58 -19.75 -2.20
C MET A 1 -6.23 -18.92 -0.97
N ASN A 2 -7.11 -18.91 0.02
CA ASN A 2 -6.88 -18.30 1.33
C ASN A 2 -5.79 -19.11 2.07
N LYS A 3 -4.57 -18.60 2.12
CA LYS A 3 -3.61 -19.01 3.16
C LYS A 3 -3.70 -17.97 4.26
N GLY A 4 -4.58 -18.19 5.23
CA GLY A 4 -4.56 -17.55 6.54
C GLY A 4 -3.29 -17.92 7.34
N GLY A 5 -2.13 -17.83 6.68
CA GLY A 5 -0.88 -18.41 7.13
C GLY A 5 -0.09 -17.40 7.93
N PHE A 6 0.06 -17.70 9.21
CA PHE A 6 1.05 -17.12 10.09
C PHE A 6 2.39 -16.97 9.35
N SER A 7 2.86 -15.73 9.20
CA SER A 7 4.10 -15.45 8.48
C SER A 7 5.18 -15.09 9.49
N TRP A 8 6.23 -15.89 9.56
CA TRP A 8 7.41 -15.65 10.40
C TRP A 8 7.99 -14.24 10.18
N ARG A 9 7.92 -13.72 8.96
CA ARG A 9 8.34 -12.34 8.63
C ARG A 9 7.47 -11.25 9.26
N ARG A 10 6.20 -11.55 9.55
CA ARG A 10 5.27 -10.64 10.25
C ARG A 10 5.44 -10.75 11.76
N PHE A 11 5.67 -11.96 12.29
CA PHE A 11 5.93 -12.22 13.70
C PHE A 11 7.27 -11.63 14.16
N LEU A 12 8.32 -11.75 13.35
CA LEU A 12 9.63 -11.12 13.56
C LEU A 12 9.62 -9.58 13.38
N GLY A 13 8.46 -8.97 13.09
CA GLY A 13 8.32 -7.51 13.05
C GLY A 13 8.96 -6.80 11.85
N ILE A 14 9.58 -7.52 10.92
CA ILE A 14 10.27 -6.94 9.73
C ILE A 14 9.29 -6.11 8.88
N SER A 15 8.04 -6.57 8.76
CA SER A 15 6.97 -5.83 8.08
C SER A 15 6.60 -4.53 8.81
N ALA A 16 6.56 -4.56 10.15
CA ALA A 16 6.25 -3.38 10.96
C ALA A 16 7.39 -2.35 10.90
N TYR A 17 8.65 -2.80 10.89
CA TYR A 17 9.82 -1.94 10.76
C TYR A 17 9.85 -1.19 9.42
N LYS A 18 9.63 -1.91 8.30
CA LYS A 18 9.50 -1.29 6.97
C LYS A 18 8.37 -0.26 6.92
N ALA A 19 7.24 -0.56 7.55
CA ALA A 19 6.11 0.37 7.64
C ALA A 19 6.41 1.60 8.51
N ARG A 20 7.17 1.46 9.60
CA ARG A 20 7.59 2.59 10.47
C ARG A 20 8.57 3.50 9.75
N ILE A 21 9.58 2.94 9.08
CA ILE A 21 10.54 3.72 8.29
C ILE A 21 9.82 4.45 7.16
N SER A 22 8.93 3.77 6.42
CA SER A 22 8.16 4.40 5.36
C SER A 22 7.28 5.55 5.84
N ARG A 23 6.76 5.49 7.08
CA ARG A 23 6.01 6.60 7.71
C ARG A 23 6.92 7.73 8.17
N LYS A 24 8.12 7.42 8.66
CA LYS A 24 9.10 8.40 9.14
C LYS A 24 9.73 9.21 8.00
N ILE A 25 9.98 8.58 6.85
CA ILE A 25 10.58 9.23 5.67
C ILE A 25 9.50 9.86 4.77
N GLY A 26 8.23 9.46 4.91
CA GLY A 26 7.13 9.90 4.03
C GLY A 26 7.15 9.28 2.62
N ILE A 27 8.25 8.63 2.24
CA ILE A 27 8.43 7.97 0.96
C ILE A 27 8.08 6.47 1.10
N PRO A 28 7.13 5.95 0.30
CA PRO A 28 6.80 4.53 0.27
C PRO A 28 7.98 3.71 -0.28
N LEU A 29 8.75 3.12 0.64
CA LEU A 29 9.89 2.26 0.32
C LEU A 29 9.48 0.91 -0.29
N THR A 30 8.21 0.52 -0.16
CA THR A 30 7.71 -0.76 -0.68
C THR A 30 7.07 -0.59 -2.06
N ARG A 31 7.31 -1.54 -2.98
CA ARG A 31 6.60 -1.58 -4.28
C ARG A 31 5.09 -1.53 -4.09
N SER A 32 4.56 -2.32 -3.14
CA SER A 32 3.12 -2.38 -2.85
C SER A 32 2.57 -1.04 -2.34
N GLY A 33 3.34 -0.29 -1.55
CA GLY A 33 2.94 1.05 -1.10
C GLY A 33 2.87 2.05 -2.25
N ARG A 34 3.84 2.01 -3.18
CA ARG A 34 3.80 2.82 -4.41
C ARG A 34 2.61 2.45 -5.28
N GLN A 35 2.35 1.16 -5.47
CA GLN A 35 1.20 0.69 -6.26
C GLN A 35 -0.14 1.11 -5.66
N ARG A 36 -0.29 1.15 -4.32
CA ARG A 36 -1.50 1.69 -3.69
C ARG A 36 -1.68 3.19 -3.90
N LYS A 37 -0.60 3.98 -3.78
CA LYS A 37 -0.67 5.43 -4.05
C LYS A 37 -0.98 5.72 -5.52
N LEU A 38 -0.29 5.05 -6.43
CA LEU A 38 -0.54 5.18 -7.87
C LEU A 38 -1.93 4.68 -8.25
N GLY A 39 -2.37 3.55 -7.70
CA GLY A 39 -3.71 3.02 -7.90
C GLY A 39 -4.79 4.02 -7.46
N ALA A 40 -4.69 4.57 -6.24
CA ALA A 40 -5.62 5.59 -5.76
C ALA A 40 -5.59 6.89 -6.59
N PHE A 41 -4.42 7.27 -7.11
CA PHE A 41 -4.28 8.44 -7.98
C PHE A 41 -4.92 8.20 -9.36
N ILE A 42 -4.63 7.06 -9.97
CA ILE A 42 -5.20 6.62 -11.25
C ILE A 42 -6.72 6.46 -11.10
N GLU A 43 -7.20 5.86 -10.01
CA GLU A 43 -8.62 5.71 -9.72
C GLU A 43 -9.32 7.07 -9.60
N LYS A 44 -8.73 8.03 -8.87
CA LYS A 44 -9.28 9.39 -8.79
C LYS A 44 -9.29 10.10 -10.14
N ILE A 45 -8.23 9.94 -10.94
CA ILE A 45 -8.16 10.52 -12.29
C ILE A 45 -9.24 9.92 -13.17
N ILE A 46 -9.34 8.59 -13.23
CA ILE A 46 -10.31 7.87 -14.06
C ILE A 46 -11.75 8.21 -13.64
N LEU A 47 -12.04 8.20 -12.34
CA LEU A 47 -13.37 8.59 -11.82
C LEU A 47 -13.70 10.05 -12.13
N GLY A 48 -12.72 10.95 -12.01
CA GLY A 48 -12.86 12.35 -12.38
C GLY A 48 -13.08 12.55 -13.89
N LEU A 49 -12.36 11.80 -14.73
CA LEU A 49 -12.46 11.85 -16.20
C LEU A 49 -13.78 11.27 -16.70
N LEU A 50 -14.29 10.22 -16.05
CA LEU A 50 -15.60 9.63 -16.33
C LEU A 50 -16.76 10.45 -15.73
N GLY A 51 -16.49 11.53 -14.98
CA GLY A 51 -17.51 12.36 -14.35
C GLY A 51 -18.29 11.63 -13.24
N ILE A 52 -17.86 10.43 -12.85
CA ILE A 52 -18.49 9.63 -11.80
C ILE A 52 -17.98 10.16 -10.46
N ARG A 53 -18.60 11.25 -10.01
CA ARG A 53 -18.49 11.71 -8.62
C ARG A 53 -19.35 10.79 -7.77
N ARG A 54 -18.73 9.83 -7.09
CA ARG A 54 -19.37 9.10 -6.00
C ARG A 54 -19.51 9.98 -4.76
#